data_AF-A0A7L2VDZ8-F1
#
_entry.id   AF-A0A7L2VDZ8-F1
#
_cell.length_a   1.000
_cell.length_b   1.000
_cell.length_c   1.000
_cell.angle_alpha   90.00
_cell.angle_beta   90.00
_cell.angle_gamma   90.00
#
_symmetry.space_group_name_H-M   'P 1'
#
loop_
_entity.id
_entity.type
_entity.pdbx_description
1 polymer ?
#
loop_
_entity_poly.entity_id
_entity_poly.type
_entity_poly.pdbx_seq_one_letter_code
_entity_poly.pdbx_strand_id
1 'polypeptide(L)'
;VFTLIFTAEMILKIIALDPYNYFQQKWNIFDSIVVMIGLISFQANLSSFRLLRIFKLAKSWPALNTLMKIILNSVGALGNLTLVLVITIFIFAVVGKQVLGNSYKENYCKISINNNLRWHMMDFYHSFLIIFRVLCGEWIETMWECMEVAGKGLCLPIFLLVLVIGNLVVLNLFIALLLSSFSTDSSMGQEEPEEKTKSQIAIARIHKGLLSVKGRILDRCHKIMKRSFQTPAKKKTSVKISAKDSEENNYAMTDVRKDVD
;
A
#
# COMPACT_ATOMS: atom_id res chain seq x y z
N VAL A 1 3.45 4.87 27.06
CA VAL A 1 4.57 5.62 26.44
C VAL A 1 4.69 5.38 24.94
N PHE A 2 5.04 4.17 24.46
CA PHE A 2 5.20 3.91 23.01
C PHE A 2 3.97 4.27 22.15
N THR A 3 2.75 3.97 22.59
CA THR A 3 1.51 4.36 21.86
C THR A 3 1.40 5.88 21.66
N LEU A 4 1.74 6.65 22.69
CA LEU A 4 1.66 8.12 22.65
C LEU A 4 2.69 8.70 21.69
N ILE A 5 3.91 8.15 21.67
CA ILE A 5 4.97 8.56 20.73
C ILE A 5 4.50 8.34 19.28
N PHE A 6 3.92 7.18 18.98
CA PHE A 6 3.41 6.91 17.63
C PHE A 6 2.19 7.76 17.27
N THR A 7 1.35 8.09 18.26
CA THR A 7 0.22 8.99 18.04
C THR A 7 0.71 10.40 17.72
N ALA A 8 1.72 10.89 18.45
CA ALA A 8 2.35 12.18 18.17
C ALA A 8 3.03 12.18 16.78
N GLU A 9 3.77 11.12 16.42
CA GLU A 9 4.37 10.98 15.08
C GLU A 9 3.30 11.01 13.98
N MET A 10 2.15 10.34 14.18
CA MET A 10 1.03 10.35 13.23
C MET A 10 0.47 11.77 13.05
N ILE A 11 0.19 12.47 14.15
CA ILE A 11 -0.35 13.83 14.13
C ILE A 11 0.62 14.79 13.44
N LEU A 12 1.91 14.71 13.75
CA LEU A 12 2.95 15.52 13.11
C LEU A 12 3.03 15.28 11.59
N LYS A 13 2.93 14.02 11.14
CA LYS A 13 2.90 13.70 9.70
C LYS A 13 1.67 14.24 9.00
N ILE A 14 0.49 14.19 9.63
CA ILE A 14 -0.74 14.71 9.05
C ILE A 14 -0.65 16.23 8.87
N ILE A 15 -0.10 16.94 9.85
CA ILE A 15 0.11 18.40 9.77
C ILE A 15 1.15 18.75 8.70
N ALA A 16 2.22 17.95 8.55
CA ALA A 16 3.31 18.25 7.62
C ALA A 16 2.99 17.94 6.14
N LEU A 17 2.13 16.94 5.86
CA LEU A 17 1.89 16.42 4.50
C LEU A 17 0.53 16.79 3.93
N ASP A 18 -0.32 17.50 4.68
CA ASP A 18 -1.77 17.60 4.49
C ASP A 18 -2.48 16.24 4.61
N PRO A 19 -3.70 16.21 5.19
CA PRO A 19 -4.45 14.96 5.36
C PRO A 19 -4.64 14.19 4.04
N TYR A 20 -4.84 14.91 2.93
CA TYR A 20 -5.07 14.30 1.63
C TYR A 20 -3.84 13.52 1.12
N ASN A 21 -2.64 14.11 1.16
CA ASN A 21 -1.44 13.39 0.69
C ASN A 21 -0.98 12.33 1.71
N TYR A 22 -1.27 12.51 3.00
CA TYR A 22 -1.00 11.51 4.03
C TYR A 22 -1.73 10.19 3.73
N PHE A 23 -3.04 10.25 3.44
CA PHE A 23 -3.86 9.07 3.18
C PHE A 23 -3.69 8.46 1.78
N GLN A 24 -2.96 9.09 0.86
CA GLN A 24 -2.61 8.43 -0.41
C GLN A 24 -1.47 7.41 -0.25
N GLN A 25 -0.59 7.58 0.73
CA GLN A 25 0.52 6.66 0.95
C GLN A 25 0.07 5.42 1.72
N LYS A 26 0.05 4.25 1.06
CA LYS A 26 -0.37 2.95 1.65
C LYS A 26 0.29 2.65 3.01
N TRP A 27 1.57 2.99 3.17
CA TRP A 27 2.30 2.80 4.42
C TRP A 27 1.85 3.71 5.56
N ASN A 28 1.41 4.93 5.24
CA ASN A 28 0.90 5.87 6.25
C ASN A 28 -0.51 5.47 6.67
N ILE A 29 -1.34 5.00 5.73
CA ILE A 29 -2.66 4.41 6.04
C ILE A 29 -2.49 3.23 7.01
N PHE A 30 -1.56 2.32 6.71
CA PHE A 30 -1.28 1.18 7.58
C PHE A 30 -0.81 1.60 8.98
N ASP A 31 0.13 2.55 9.07
CA ASP A 31 0.62 3.09 10.34
C ASP A 31 -0.51 3.75 11.15
N SER A 32 -1.40 4.49 10.48
CA SER A 32 -2.58 5.10 11.09
C SER A 32 -3.53 4.05 11.69
N ILE A 33 -3.83 2.98 10.96
CA ILE A 33 -4.66 1.87 11.46
C ILE A 33 -4.03 1.24 12.72
N VAL A 34 -2.72 0.98 12.70
CA VAL A 34 -2.01 0.40 13.86
C VAL A 34 -2.05 1.33 15.07
N VAL A 35 -1.91 2.65 14.87
CA VAL A 35 -2.03 3.64 15.94
C VAL A 35 -3.45 3.67 16.51
N MET A 36 -4.48 3.68 15.66
CA MET A 36 -5.89 3.66 16.08
C MET A 36 -6.23 2.42 16.90
N ILE A 37 -5.83 1.23 16.45
CA ILE A 37 -6.01 -0.01 17.22
C ILE A 37 -5.25 0.05 18.54
N GLY A 38 -4.06 0.65 18.54
CA GLY A 38 -3.26 0.88 19.73
C GLY A 38 -3.94 1.77 20.77
N LEU A 39 -4.69 2.80 20.34
CA LEU A 39 -5.47 3.68 21.21
C LEU A 39 -6.72 2.97 21.76
N ILE A 40 -7.44 2.23 20.92
CA ILE A 40 -8.60 1.42 21.34
C ILE A 40 -8.17 0.37 22.37
N SER A 41 -7.05 -0.32 22.13
CA SER A 41 -6.48 -1.31 23.06
C SER A 41 -6.08 -0.69 24.40
N PHE A 42 -5.62 0.57 24.41
CA PHE A 42 -5.30 1.30 25.64
C PHE A 42 -6.57 1.65 26.42
N GLN A 43 -7.64 2.08 25.74
CA GLN A 43 -8.92 2.41 26.36
C GLN A 43 -9.66 1.17 26.90
N ALA A 44 -9.62 0.07 26.15
CA ALA A 44 -10.37 -1.15 26.45
C ALA A 44 -9.59 -2.22 27.23
N ASN A 45 -8.36 -1.94 27.68
CA ASN A 45 -7.45 -2.90 28.34
C ASN A 45 -7.22 -4.22 27.58
N LEU A 46 -7.38 -4.20 26.26
CA LEU A 46 -7.23 -5.39 25.41
C LEU A 46 -5.75 -5.64 25.12
N SER A 47 -5.07 -6.35 26.01
CA SER A 47 -3.62 -6.63 25.95
C SER A 47 -3.19 -7.31 24.63
N SER A 48 -4.03 -8.17 24.06
CA SER A 48 -3.71 -9.00 22.88
C SER A 48 -3.47 -8.19 21.60
N PHE A 49 -4.11 -7.02 21.44
CA PHE A 49 -3.97 -6.21 20.22
C PHE A 49 -2.68 -5.39 20.17
N ARG A 50 -1.88 -5.36 21.24
CA ARG A 50 -0.57 -4.71 21.27
C ARG A 50 0.41 -5.35 20.28
N LEU A 51 0.25 -6.65 20.00
CA LEU A 51 1.08 -7.42 19.08
C LEU A 51 0.97 -6.95 17.63
N LEU A 52 -0.16 -6.34 17.24
CA LEU A 52 -0.34 -5.81 15.87
C LEU A 52 0.70 -4.73 15.50
N ARG A 53 1.35 -4.12 16.49
CA ARG A 53 2.45 -3.17 16.27
C ARG A 53 3.69 -3.83 15.67
N ILE A 54 3.84 -5.15 15.81
CA ILE A 54 4.95 -5.90 15.20
C ILE A 54 4.92 -5.84 13.68
N PHE A 55 3.74 -5.65 13.07
CA PHE A 55 3.62 -5.48 11.64
C PHE A 55 4.25 -4.17 11.13
N LYS A 56 4.58 -3.21 12.01
CA LYS A 56 5.42 -2.06 11.61
C LYS A 56 6.82 -2.51 11.14
N LEU A 57 7.30 -3.66 11.63
CA LEU A 57 8.55 -4.28 11.14
C LEU A 57 8.46 -4.64 9.65
N ALA A 58 7.26 -4.80 9.09
CA ALA A 58 7.08 -5.08 7.67
C ALA A 58 7.62 -3.95 6.79
N LYS A 59 7.69 -2.73 7.32
CA LYS A 59 8.27 -1.59 6.61
C LYS A 59 9.80 -1.61 6.60
N SER A 60 10.41 -2.03 7.71
CA SER A 60 11.87 -1.98 7.90
C SER A 60 12.58 -3.26 7.45
N TRP A 61 11.89 -4.40 7.42
CA TRP A 61 12.46 -5.67 7.01
C TRP A 61 12.06 -6.05 5.58
N PRO A 62 13.03 -6.18 4.65
CA PRO A 62 12.74 -6.46 3.25
C PRO A 62 12.04 -7.81 3.05
N ALA A 63 12.40 -8.84 3.83
CA ALA A 63 11.74 -10.13 3.76
C ALA A 63 10.23 -10.05 4.12
N LEU A 64 9.89 -9.35 5.20
CA LEU A 64 8.50 -9.20 5.65
C LEU A 64 7.69 -8.28 4.72
N ASN A 65 8.31 -7.27 4.12
CA ASN A 65 7.69 -6.45 3.08
C ASN A 65 7.31 -7.30 1.86
N THR A 66 8.21 -8.16 1.41
CA THR A 66 7.94 -9.09 0.31
C THR A 66 6.81 -10.06 0.65
N LEU A 67 6.79 -10.64 1.85
CA LEU A 67 5.69 -11.49 2.31
C LEU A 67 4.35 -10.76 2.30
N MET A 68 4.31 -9.52 2.80
CA MET A 68 3.08 -8.71 2.79
C MET A 68 2.58 -8.44 1.38
N LYS A 69 3.49 -8.14 0.44
CA LYS A 69 3.15 -7.95 -0.98
C LYS A 69 2.59 -9.23 -1.60
N ILE A 70 3.18 -10.39 -1.31
CA ILE A 70 2.68 -11.69 -1.80
C ILE A 70 1.26 -11.92 -1.29
N ILE A 71 1.00 -11.74 0.01
CA ILE A 71 -0.33 -11.93 0.60
C ILE A 71 -1.35 -10.99 -0.08
N LEU A 72 -1.03 -9.72 -0.24
CA LEU A 72 -1.93 -8.74 -0.85
C LEU A 72 -2.18 -9.03 -2.34
N ASN A 73 -1.14 -9.45 -3.09
CA ASN A 73 -1.28 -9.80 -4.50
C ASN A 73 -2.11 -11.08 -4.68
N SER A 74 -1.90 -12.08 -3.82
CA SER A 74 -2.67 -13.33 -3.83
C SER A 74 -4.15 -13.10 -3.50
N VAL A 75 -4.46 -12.20 -2.57
CA VAL A 75 -5.86 -11.82 -2.27
C VAL A 75 -6.51 -11.09 -3.45
N GLY A 76 -5.76 -10.27 -4.20
CA GLY A 76 -6.26 -9.60 -5.40
C GLY A 76 -6.49 -10.55 -6.57
N ALA A 77 -5.51 -11.40 -6.87
CA ALA A 77 -5.56 -12.34 -8.00
C ALA A 77 -6.61 -13.45 -7.79
N LEU A 78 -6.83 -13.87 -6.54
CA LEU A 78 -7.67 -15.02 -6.20
C LEU A 78 -8.86 -14.64 -5.30
N GLY A 79 -9.18 -13.35 -5.23
CA GLY A 79 -10.28 -12.83 -4.42
C GLY A 79 -11.62 -13.46 -4.81
N ASN A 80 -11.86 -13.66 -6.11
CA ASN A 80 -13.09 -14.28 -6.60
C ASN A 80 -13.24 -15.74 -6.13
N LEU A 81 -12.16 -16.53 -6.20
CA LEU A 81 -12.19 -17.93 -5.73
C LEU A 81 -12.30 -18.01 -4.20
N THR A 82 -11.61 -17.11 -3.50
CA THR A 82 -11.70 -17.01 -2.04
C THR A 82 -13.13 -16.66 -1.59
N LEU A 83 -13.80 -15.77 -2.33
CA LEU A 83 -15.20 -15.41 -2.08
C LEU A 83 -16.12 -16.62 -2.28
N VAL A 84 -15.90 -17.45 -3.31
CA VAL A 84 -16.65 -18.69 -3.51
C VAL A 84 -16.46 -19.65 -2.34
N LEU A 85 -15.24 -19.81 -1.83
CA LEU A 85 -14.97 -20.64 -0.64
C LEU A 85 -15.73 -20.11 0.58
N VAL A 86 -15.67 -18.80 0.86
CA VAL A 86 -16.37 -18.18 2.00
C VAL A 86 -17.89 -18.36 1.88
N ILE A 87 -18.46 -18.15 0.69
CA ILE A 87 -19.90 -18.37 0.45
C ILE A 87 -20.26 -19.85 0.65
N THR A 88 -19.44 -20.77 0.17
CA THR A 88 -19.68 -22.21 0.32
C THR A 88 -19.70 -22.61 1.81
N ILE A 89 -18.73 -22.15 2.59
CA ILE A 89 -18.70 -22.37 4.05
C ILE A 89 -19.94 -21.76 4.71
N PHE A 90 -20.33 -20.54 4.32
CA PHE A 90 -21.50 -19.86 4.84
C PHE A 90 -22.79 -20.64 4.59
N ILE A 91 -23.01 -21.12 3.36
CA ILE A 91 -24.19 -21.91 2.99
C ILE A 91 -24.26 -23.17 3.84
N PHE A 92 -23.17 -23.93 3.95
CA PHE A 92 -23.16 -25.15 4.75
C PHE A 92 -23.33 -24.90 6.24
N ALA A 93 -22.81 -23.79 6.78
CA ALA A 93 -23.04 -23.40 8.17
C ALA A 93 -24.52 -23.07 8.43
N VAL A 94 -25.17 -22.37 7.49
CA VAL A 94 -26.61 -22.08 7.60
C VAL A 94 -27.43 -23.38 7.51
N VAL A 95 -27.13 -24.26 6.56
CA VAL A 95 -27.81 -25.56 6.41
C VAL A 95 -27.60 -26.43 7.64
N GLY A 96 -26.37 -26.54 8.14
CA GLY A 96 -26.03 -27.31 9.34
C GLY A 96 -26.81 -26.81 10.56
N LYS A 97 -26.83 -25.49 10.79
CA LYS A 97 -27.62 -24.90 11.87
C LYS A 97 -29.13 -25.15 11.69
N GLN A 98 -29.69 -24.93 10.50
CA GLN A 98 -31.12 -25.06 10.26
C GLN A 98 -31.62 -26.51 10.39
N VAL A 99 -30.85 -27.47 9.86
CA VAL A 99 -31.27 -28.88 9.81
C VAL A 99 -30.90 -29.63 11.10
N LEU A 100 -29.72 -29.39 11.66
CA LEU A 100 -29.20 -30.15 12.81
C LEU A 100 -29.33 -29.40 14.14
N GLY A 101 -29.49 -28.07 14.13
CA GLY A 101 -29.45 -27.24 15.34
C GLY A 101 -30.51 -27.60 16.38
N ASN A 102 -31.73 -27.92 15.94
CA ASN A 102 -32.80 -28.37 16.85
C ASN A 102 -32.48 -29.73 17.46
N SER A 103 -32.00 -30.69 16.66
CA SER A 103 -31.60 -32.01 17.16
C SER A 103 -30.50 -31.91 18.22
N TYR A 104 -29.50 -31.05 18.00
CA TYR A 104 -28.46 -30.75 18.99
C TYR A 104 -29.04 -30.18 20.29
N LYS A 105 -30.00 -29.25 20.20
CA LYS A 105 -30.61 -28.64 21.39
C LYS A 105 -31.47 -29.62 22.20
N GLU A 106 -32.12 -30.57 21.54
CA GLU A 106 -32.97 -31.56 22.21
C GLU A 106 -32.17 -32.74 22.78
N ASN A 107 -31.11 -33.17 22.10
CA ASN A 107 -30.38 -34.40 22.41
C ASN A 107 -28.94 -34.18 22.91
N TYR A 108 -28.57 -32.98 23.35
CA TYR A 108 -27.20 -32.68 23.83
C TYR A 108 -26.74 -33.61 24.96
N CYS A 109 -27.67 -34.08 25.80
CA CYS A 109 -27.40 -35.00 26.91
C CYS A 109 -26.77 -36.34 26.47
N LYS A 110 -26.91 -36.73 25.20
CA LYS A 110 -26.27 -37.95 24.67
C LYS A 110 -24.76 -37.78 24.49
N ILE A 111 -24.29 -36.55 24.28
CA ILE A 111 -22.87 -36.25 24.06
C ILE A 111 -22.21 -35.78 25.37
N SER A 112 -22.88 -34.93 26.14
CA SER A 112 -22.31 -34.35 27.35
C SER A 112 -23.35 -34.22 28.46
N ILE A 113 -22.90 -34.54 29.67
CA ILE A 113 -23.67 -34.38 30.91
C ILE A 113 -23.80 -32.89 31.26
N ASN A 114 -22.79 -32.09 30.95
CA ASN A 114 -22.81 -30.64 31.14
C ASN A 114 -23.31 -29.95 29.87
N ASN A 115 -24.13 -28.91 30.01
CA ASN A 115 -24.70 -28.13 28.89
C ASN A 115 -23.66 -27.27 28.11
N ASN A 116 -22.38 -27.64 28.18
CA ASN A 116 -21.26 -26.94 27.56
C ASN A 116 -20.61 -27.84 26.51
N LEU A 117 -21.25 -27.96 25.34
CA LEU A 117 -20.63 -28.58 24.17
C LEU A 117 -19.64 -27.61 23.53
N ARG A 118 -18.42 -28.06 23.28
CA ARG A 118 -17.43 -27.25 22.54
C ARG A 118 -17.74 -27.17 21.05
N TRP A 119 -18.25 -28.26 20.48
CA TRP A 119 -18.60 -28.37 19.05
C TRP A 119 -20.08 -28.71 18.94
N HIS A 120 -20.90 -27.76 18.48
CA HIS A 120 -22.33 -27.99 18.24
C HIS A 120 -22.87 -27.16 17.07
N MET A 121 -23.99 -27.59 16.49
CA MET A 121 -24.65 -26.90 15.36
C MET A 121 -25.83 -26.01 15.81
N MET A 122 -25.93 -25.66 17.10
CA MET A 122 -27.08 -24.86 17.58
C MET A 122 -27.01 -23.38 17.12
N ASP A 123 -25.80 -22.82 17.08
CA ASP A 123 -25.55 -21.44 16.67
C ASP A 123 -24.81 -21.37 15.34
N PHE A 124 -24.98 -20.25 14.65
CA PHE A 124 -24.31 -20.01 13.38
C PHE A 124 -22.77 -20.04 13.51
N TYR A 125 -22.21 -19.42 14.56
CA TYR A 125 -20.77 -19.36 14.75
C TYR A 125 -20.15 -20.75 15.01
N HIS A 126 -20.72 -21.52 15.92
CA HIS A 126 -20.26 -22.88 16.21
C HIS A 126 -20.45 -23.81 15.01
N SER A 127 -21.55 -23.65 14.27
CA SER A 127 -21.76 -24.37 13.01
C SER A 127 -20.71 -24.03 11.96
N PHE A 128 -20.40 -22.75 11.77
CA PHE A 128 -19.33 -22.29 10.90
C PHE A 128 -17.97 -22.91 11.26
N LEU A 129 -17.63 -22.95 12.55
CA LEU A 129 -16.39 -23.56 13.02
C LEU A 129 -16.32 -25.07 12.78
N ILE A 130 -17.44 -25.80 12.90
CA ILE A 130 -17.46 -27.23 12.56
C ILE A 130 -17.25 -27.43 11.06
N ILE A 131 -17.94 -26.66 10.20
CA ILE A 131 -17.73 -26.76 8.75
C ILE A 131 -16.26 -26.45 8.41
N PHE A 132 -15.68 -25.41 9.01
CA PHE A 132 -14.25 -25.11 8.84
C PHE A 132 -13.35 -26.28 9.28
N ARG A 133 -13.62 -26.88 10.44
CA ARG A 133 -12.88 -28.06 10.97
C ARG A 133 -12.99 -29.26 10.01
N VAL A 134 -14.17 -29.51 9.44
CA VAL A 134 -14.39 -30.57 8.43
C VAL A 134 -13.54 -30.34 7.18
N LEU A 135 -13.45 -29.11 6.68
CA LEU A 135 -12.59 -28.76 5.53
C LEU A 135 -11.10 -28.88 5.84
N CYS A 136 -10.70 -28.73 7.10
CA CYS A 136 -9.33 -29.00 7.55
C CYS A 136 -9.01 -30.50 7.65
N GLY A 137 -9.99 -31.39 7.43
CA GLY A 137 -9.82 -32.84 7.47
C GLY A 137 -10.22 -33.52 8.79
N GLU A 138 -10.64 -32.77 9.80
CA GLU A 138 -11.06 -33.29 11.11
C GLU A 138 -12.58 -33.52 11.19
N TRP A 139 -13.11 -34.34 10.28
CA TRP A 139 -14.57 -34.53 10.11
C TRP A 139 -15.16 -35.72 10.87
N ILE A 140 -14.34 -36.73 11.20
CA ILE A 140 -14.82 -37.98 11.79
C ILE A 140 -15.46 -37.75 13.16
N GLU A 141 -14.78 -37.09 14.09
CA GLU A 141 -15.27 -36.87 15.47
C GLU A 141 -16.60 -36.11 15.49
N THR A 142 -16.68 -35.00 14.75
CA THR A 142 -17.87 -34.16 14.68
C THR A 142 -19.04 -34.86 13.99
N MET A 143 -18.76 -35.74 13.02
CA MET A 143 -19.77 -36.58 12.39
C MET A 143 -20.32 -37.64 13.37
N TRP A 144 -19.47 -38.30 14.16
CA TRP A 144 -19.92 -39.27 15.16
C TRP A 144 -20.86 -38.64 16.19
N GLU A 145 -20.49 -37.48 16.74
CA GLU A 145 -21.34 -36.72 17.66
C GLU A 145 -22.69 -36.35 17.02
N CYS A 146 -22.66 -35.87 15.77
CA CYS A 146 -23.87 -35.54 15.02
C CYS A 146 -24.76 -36.77 14.74
N MET A 147 -24.19 -37.94 14.47
CA MET A 147 -24.94 -39.18 14.27
C MET A 147 -25.66 -39.64 15.55
N GLU A 148 -25.04 -39.42 16.72
CA GLU A 148 -25.64 -39.77 18.02
C GLU A 148 -26.84 -38.87 18.35
N VAL A 149 -26.76 -37.60 17.95
CA VAL A 149 -27.77 -36.58 18.22
C VAL A 149 -28.92 -36.56 17.20
N ALA A 150 -28.59 -36.48 15.91
CA ALA A 150 -29.57 -36.27 14.83
C ALA A 150 -29.88 -37.55 14.04
N GLY A 151 -29.13 -38.64 14.29
CA GLY A 151 -29.27 -39.90 13.57
C GLY A 151 -28.48 -39.94 12.26
N LYS A 152 -28.19 -41.17 11.81
CA LYS A 152 -27.34 -41.43 10.64
C LYS A 152 -27.90 -40.87 9.34
N GLY A 153 -29.23 -40.90 9.17
CA GLY A 153 -29.91 -40.56 7.92
C GLY A 153 -29.81 -39.08 7.53
N LEU A 154 -29.78 -38.17 8.50
CA LEU A 154 -29.61 -36.73 8.24
C LEU A 154 -28.13 -36.32 8.29
N CYS A 155 -27.37 -36.89 9.22
CA CYS A 155 -25.99 -36.47 9.46
C CYS A 155 -25.03 -36.88 8.33
N LEU A 156 -25.04 -38.14 7.91
CA LEU A 156 -24.13 -38.66 6.88
C LEU A 156 -24.20 -37.91 5.55
N PRO A 157 -25.38 -37.67 4.94
CA PRO A 157 -25.43 -36.98 3.65
C PRO A 157 -24.93 -35.55 3.74
N ILE A 158 -25.22 -34.82 4.84
CA ILE A 158 -24.74 -33.45 5.02
C ILE A 158 -23.21 -33.43 5.13
N PHE A 159 -22.62 -34.27 5.98
CA PHE A 159 -21.17 -34.30 6.17
C PHE A 159 -20.43 -34.77 4.91
N LEU A 160 -20.94 -35.79 4.20
CA LEU A 160 -20.35 -36.22 2.93
C LEU A 160 -20.45 -35.15 1.85
N LEU A 161 -21.58 -34.43 1.77
CA LEU A 161 -21.76 -33.33 0.83
C LEU A 161 -20.76 -32.19 1.10
N VAL A 162 -20.58 -31.82 2.37
CA VAL A 162 -19.57 -30.82 2.79
C VAL A 162 -18.17 -31.29 2.44
N LEU A 163 -17.85 -32.55 2.68
CA LEU A 163 -16.52 -33.11 2.39
C LEU A 163 -16.24 -33.10 0.89
N VAL A 164 -17.17 -33.55 0.05
CA VAL A 164 -16.98 -33.63 -1.40
C VAL A 164 -16.96 -32.25 -2.03
N ILE A 165 -17.98 -31.43 -1.81
CA ILE A 165 -18.09 -30.09 -2.43
C ILE A 165 -17.03 -29.15 -1.85
N GLY A 166 -16.89 -29.15 -0.53
CA GLY A 166 -15.95 -28.29 0.16
C GLY A 166 -14.50 -28.56 -0.24
N ASN A 167 -14.08 -29.83 -0.25
CA ASN A 167 -12.72 -30.16 -0.67
C ASN A 167 -12.49 -29.92 -2.17
N LEU A 168 -13.51 -30.08 -3.02
CA LEU A 168 -13.42 -29.69 -4.43
C LEU A 168 -13.15 -28.19 -4.57
N VAL A 169 -13.85 -27.35 -3.81
CA VAL A 169 -13.63 -25.89 -3.82
C VAL A 169 -12.24 -25.54 -3.27
N VAL A 170 -11.80 -26.16 -2.17
CA VAL A 170 -10.47 -25.93 -1.59
C VAL A 170 -9.37 -26.38 -2.56
N LEU A 171 -9.52 -27.54 -3.20
CA LEU A 171 -8.58 -28.05 -4.19
C LEU A 171 -8.50 -27.13 -5.41
N ASN A 172 -9.64 -26.66 -5.92
CA ASN A 172 -9.68 -25.72 -7.05
C ASN A 172 -9.01 -24.39 -6.71
N LEU A 173 -9.17 -23.90 -5.47
CA LEU A 173 -8.48 -22.70 -4.99
C LEU A 173 -6.96 -22.94 -4.89
N PHE A 174 -6.54 -24.10 -4.41
CA PHE A 174 -5.12 -24.47 -4.34
C PHE A 174 -4.46 -24.58 -5.72
N ILE A 175 -5.14 -25.21 -6.69
CA ILE A 175 -4.66 -25.30 -8.07
C ILE A 175 -4.54 -23.91 -8.70
N ALA A 176 -5.55 -23.04 -8.49
CA ALA A 176 -5.52 -21.68 -8.99
C ALA A 176 -4.38 -20.85 -8.38
N LEU A 177 -4.10 -21.02 -7.08
CA LEU A 177 -2.94 -20.43 -6.41
C LEU A 177 -1.63 -20.84 -7.08
N LEU A 178 -1.44 -22.14 -7.31
CA LEU A 178 -0.23 -22.66 -7.94
C LEU A 178 -0.06 -22.15 -9.39
N LEU A 179 -1.13 -22.18 -10.18
CA LEU A 179 -1.12 -21.65 -11.55
C LEU A 179 -0.80 -20.15 -11.57
N SER A 180 -1.38 -19.39 -10.63
CA SER A 180 -1.08 -17.96 -10.49
C SER A 180 0.36 -17.72 -10.08
N SER A 181 0.96 -18.57 -9.23
CA SER A 181 2.37 -18.43 -8.86
C SER A 181 3.30 -18.69 -10.05
N PHE A 182 3.05 -19.74 -10.85
CA PHE A 182 3.85 -20.02 -12.06
C PHE A 182 3.67 -18.94 -13.14
N SER A 183 2.48 -18.34 -13.22
CA SER A 183 2.23 -17.20 -14.12
C SER A 183 2.95 -15.94 -13.65
N THR A 184 3.11 -15.76 -12.33
CA THR A 184 3.83 -14.60 -11.78
C THR A 184 5.33 -14.69 -12.10
N ASP A 185 5.94 -15.88 -12.01
CA ASP A 185 7.36 -16.08 -12.34
C ASP A 185 7.69 -15.83 -13.82
N SER A 186 6.73 -16.04 -14.73
CA SER A 186 6.91 -15.71 -16.16
C SER A 186 6.71 -14.22 -16.47
N SER A 187 5.88 -13.51 -15.68
CA SER A 187 5.72 -12.05 -15.77
C SER A 187 6.84 -11.24 -15.09
N MET A 188 7.59 -11.85 -14.17
CA MET A 188 8.83 -11.23 -13.63
C MET A 188 9.93 -11.07 -14.70
N GLY A 189 9.75 -11.68 -15.88
CA GLY A 189 10.64 -11.54 -17.04
C GLY A 189 10.21 -10.50 -18.08
N GLN A 190 9.00 -9.94 -18.03
CA GLN A 190 8.53 -8.98 -19.03
C GLN A 190 7.68 -7.86 -18.42
N GLU A 191 8.23 -6.64 -18.54
CA GLU A 191 7.55 -5.33 -18.45
C GLU A 191 7.13 -4.81 -17.07
N GLU A 192 8.12 -4.51 -16.21
CA GLU A 192 8.07 -3.21 -15.52
C GLU A 192 8.89 -2.22 -16.37
N PRO A 193 8.37 -1.02 -16.72
CA PRO A 193 9.21 0.05 -17.23
C PRO A 193 10.16 0.42 -16.10
N GLU A 194 11.35 -0.18 -16.12
CA GLU A 194 12.53 0.07 -15.29
C GLU A 194 12.26 1.23 -14.33
N GLU A 195 11.73 0.91 -13.14
CA GLU A 195 11.49 1.90 -12.11
C GLU A 195 12.88 2.47 -11.79
N LYS A 196 13.25 3.56 -12.48
CA LYS A 196 14.59 4.13 -12.37
C LYS A 196 14.78 4.39 -10.89
N THR A 197 15.65 3.58 -10.28
CA THR A 197 15.89 3.59 -8.85
C THR A 197 16.09 5.04 -8.43
N LYS A 198 15.62 5.45 -7.25
CA LYS A 198 15.74 6.86 -6.79
C LYS A 198 17.14 7.46 -7.01
N SER A 199 18.18 6.61 -7.00
CA SER A 199 19.56 6.91 -7.41
C SER A 199 19.72 7.31 -8.89
N GLN A 200 19.17 6.57 -9.85
CA GLN A 200 19.21 6.90 -11.29
C GLN A 200 18.50 8.23 -11.59
N ILE A 201 17.36 8.50 -10.94
CA ILE A 201 16.65 9.79 -11.05
C ILE A 201 17.48 10.93 -10.45
N ALA A 202 18.14 10.69 -9.31
CA ALA A 202 19.04 11.67 -8.69
C ALA A 202 20.27 11.95 -9.57
N ILE A 203 20.90 10.93 -10.15
CA ILE A 203 22.05 11.04 -11.05
C ILE A 203 21.66 11.82 -12.32
N ALA A 204 20.50 11.54 -12.92
CA ALA A 204 20.01 12.27 -14.09
C ALA A 204 19.78 13.76 -13.79
N ARG A 205 19.26 14.10 -12.61
CA ARG A 205 19.10 15.51 -12.17
C ARG A 205 20.44 16.19 -11.94
N ILE A 206 21.41 15.50 -11.33
CA ILE A 206 22.77 16.02 -11.10
C ILE A 206 23.47 16.26 -12.43
N HIS A 207 23.37 15.34 -13.39
CA HIS A 207 23.99 15.47 -14.70
C HIS A 207 23.39 16.64 -15.50
N LYS A 208 22.06 16.83 -15.45
CA LYS A 208 21.39 17.99 -16.06
C LYS A 208 21.80 19.31 -15.40
N GLY A 209 21.95 19.32 -14.07
CA GLY A 209 22.49 20.45 -13.33
C GLY A 209 23.93 20.80 -13.71
N LEU A 210 24.80 19.80 -13.83
CA LEU A 210 26.20 19.96 -14.20
C LEU A 210 26.36 20.52 -15.62
N LEU A 211 25.56 20.04 -16.58
CA LEU A 211 25.53 20.59 -17.94
C LEU A 211 25.06 22.05 -17.98
N SER A 212 24.06 22.40 -17.17
CA SER A 212 23.54 23.77 -17.07
C SER A 212 24.56 24.73 -16.41
N VAL A 213 25.36 24.24 -15.47
CA VAL A 213 26.47 25.00 -14.87
C VAL A 213 27.62 25.16 -15.85
N LYS A 214 27.99 24.09 -16.59
CA LYS A 214 29.03 24.14 -17.63
C LYS A 214 28.68 25.19 -18.70
N GLY A 215 27.43 25.24 -19.17
CA GLY A 215 26.96 26.28 -20.09
C GLY A 215 27.08 27.69 -19.52
N ARG A 216 26.67 27.91 -18.26
CA ARG A 216 26.78 29.23 -17.60
C ARG A 216 28.22 29.68 -17.36
N ILE A 217 29.14 28.76 -17.08
CA ILE A 217 30.58 29.06 -16.94
C ILE A 217 31.17 29.39 -18.31
N LEU A 218 30.83 28.63 -19.35
CA LEU A 218 31.30 28.89 -20.71
C LEU A 218 30.81 30.25 -21.23
N ASP A 219 29.54 30.58 -21.00
CA ASP A 219 28.98 31.88 -21.37
C ASP A 219 29.62 33.04 -20.59
N ARG A 220 29.95 32.84 -19.31
CA ARG A 220 30.72 33.83 -18.53
C ARG A 220 32.14 33.97 -19.07
N CYS A 221 32.85 32.89 -19.34
CA CYS A 221 34.18 32.93 -19.93
C CYS A 221 34.16 33.60 -21.31
N HIS A 222 33.16 33.32 -22.14
CA HIS A 222 33.00 33.97 -23.44
C HIS A 222 32.71 35.47 -23.29
N LYS A 223 31.87 35.88 -22.31
CA LYS A 223 31.63 37.30 -21.99
C LYS A 223 32.88 38.01 -21.44
N ILE A 224 33.68 37.34 -20.63
CA ILE A 224 34.92 37.89 -20.05
C ILE A 224 35.99 38.03 -21.14
N MET A 225 36.14 37.03 -22.00
CA MET A 225 37.07 37.07 -23.15
C MET A 225 36.66 38.13 -24.18
N LYS A 226 35.36 38.32 -24.42
CA LYS A 226 34.85 39.39 -25.30
C LYS A 226 35.03 40.78 -24.68
N ARG A 227 35.02 40.91 -23.36
CA ARG A 227 35.35 42.17 -22.65
C ARG A 227 36.85 42.49 -22.64
N SER A 228 37.74 41.48 -22.59
CA SER A 228 39.19 41.73 -22.61
C SER A 228 39.74 42.12 -23.99
N PHE A 229 38.96 41.94 -25.07
CA PHE A 229 39.35 42.32 -26.43
C PHE A 229 38.97 43.76 -26.81
N GLN A 230 38.23 44.50 -25.97
CA GLN A 230 37.82 45.89 -26.22
C GLN A 230 38.50 46.89 -25.25
N THR A 231 39.83 46.92 -25.21
CA THR A 231 40.69 48.11 -24.97
C THR A 231 42.17 47.66 -25.07
N PRO A 232 43.12 48.38 -25.73
CA PRO A 232 43.14 49.80 -26.10
C PRO A 232 43.48 50.11 -27.58
N ALA A 233 42.91 51.16 -28.15
CA ALA A 233 43.50 51.86 -29.30
C ALA A 233 43.21 53.36 -29.21
N LYS A 234 44.21 54.13 -28.77
CA LYS A 234 44.56 55.49 -29.28
C LYS A 234 45.77 56.08 -28.54
N LYS A 235 46.94 55.95 -29.18
CA LYS A 235 48.15 56.79 -29.13
C LYS A 235 48.73 56.64 -30.55
N LYS A 236 49.09 57.63 -31.36
CA LYS A 236 49.71 58.97 -31.23
C LYS A 236 49.51 59.70 -32.59
N THR A 237 49.73 61.03 -32.64
CA THR A 237 50.53 61.81 -33.64
C THR A 237 50.32 63.30 -33.28
N SER A 238 51.17 63.90 -32.44
CA SER A 238 52.36 64.74 -32.73
C SER A 238 52.10 66.13 -33.35
N VAL A 239 52.77 67.12 -32.76
CA VAL A 239 53.20 68.45 -33.29
C VAL A 239 52.30 69.67 -32.98
N LYS A 240 52.71 70.38 -31.92
CA LYS A 240 52.96 71.84 -31.76
C LYS A 240 52.29 72.80 -32.78
N ILE A 241 51.52 73.79 -32.29
CA ILE A 241 51.75 75.25 -32.42
C ILE A 241 50.54 76.04 -31.84
N SER A 242 50.87 76.93 -30.90
CA SER A 242 50.39 78.30 -30.67
C SER A 242 48.94 78.74 -30.95
N ALA A 243 48.35 79.32 -29.87
CA ALA A 243 47.57 80.56 -29.82
C ALA A 243 46.09 80.61 -30.26
N LYS A 244 45.30 81.10 -29.27
CA LYS A 244 44.29 82.16 -29.32
C LYS A 244 42.87 81.91 -29.84
N ASP A 245 41.95 82.53 -29.07
CA ASP A 245 40.68 83.19 -29.43
C ASP A 245 39.57 82.27 -29.97
N SER A 246 38.46 82.09 -29.24
CA SER A 246 37.25 82.96 -29.14
C SER A 246 36.12 82.40 -30.00
N GLU A 247 34.90 82.66 -29.51
CA GLU A 247 33.62 82.64 -30.24
C GLU A 247 33.07 81.27 -30.68
N GLU A 248 31.78 81.04 -30.89
CA GLU A 248 30.49 81.56 -30.43
C GLU A 248 29.46 80.75 -31.28
N ASN A 249 28.18 80.75 -30.85
CA ASN A 249 26.97 80.46 -31.64
C ASN A 249 26.60 78.96 -31.82
N ASN A 250 25.48 78.50 -31.24
CA ASN A 250 24.06 78.64 -31.72
C ASN A 250 23.90 77.92 -33.07
N TYR A 251 22.85 77.14 -33.39
CA TYR A 251 21.43 77.46 -33.59
C TYR A 251 20.66 76.10 -33.48
N ALA A 252 19.66 75.96 -32.60
CA ALA A 252 18.22 76.16 -32.86
C ALA A 252 17.64 75.30 -34.01
N MET A 253 16.54 74.59 -33.70
CA MET A 253 15.21 74.73 -34.35
C MET A 253 14.43 73.38 -34.35
N THR A 254 13.46 73.30 -33.42
CA THR A 254 12.05 72.82 -33.54
C THR A 254 11.73 71.49 -34.29
N ASP A 255 10.70 70.70 -33.99
CA ASP A 255 9.42 71.02 -33.36
C ASP A 255 8.62 69.74 -33.01
N VAL A 256 7.64 69.92 -32.12
CA VAL A 256 6.30 69.29 -32.06
C VAL A 256 6.24 67.74 -32.01
N ARG A 257 5.95 67.13 -30.85
CA ARG A 257 4.66 67.06 -30.09
C ARG A 257 3.59 66.22 -30.79
N LYS A 258 3.22 65.10 -30.17
CA LYS A 258 1.87 64.90 -29.58
C LYS A 258 1.78 63.57 -28.83
N ASP A 259 1.44 63.70 -27.56
CA ASP A 259 0.81 62.72 -26.70
C ASP A 259 -0.49 62.16 -27.31
N VAL A 260 -0.98 61.04 -26.78
CA VAL A 260 -2.24 61.01 -26.00
C VAL A 260 -2.45 59.57 -25.48
N ASP A 261 -2.61 59.51 -24.16
CA ASP A 261 -3.27 58.54 -23.25
C ASP A 261 -2.83 57.06 -23.19
#